data_AF-H5Y576-F1
#
_entry.id   AF-H5Y576-F1
#
_cell.length_a   1.000
_cell.length_b   1.000
_cell.length_c   1.000
_cell.angle_alpha   90.00
_cell.angle_beta   90.00
_cell.angle_gamma   90.00
#
_symmetry.space_group_name_H-M   'P 1'
#
loop_
_entity.id
_entity.type
_entity.pdbx_description
1 polymer ?
#
loop_
_entity_poly.entity_id
_entity_poly.type
_entity_poly.pdbx_seq_one_letter_code
_entity_poly.pdbx_strand_id
1 'polypeptide(L)'
;MAQGDRFKTPENIERFVTMVLLGCDRVDIQNEIGIKRATYYVWMNDPIIIAELDSRRAEIKDQGLAFIKGRYKRYLENIDKLCNDTTDRRTCLAANQFMVEKMDGKNTAKLEVSDNKEDTNQVDVLENIDKFMEEEESSLRIVR
;
A
#
# COMPACT_ATOMS: atom_id res chain seq x y z
N MET A 1 37.87 12.61 -29.03
CA MET A 1 36.89 11.54 -28.71
C MET A 1 37.07 11.12 -27.27
N ALA A 2 36.08 11.37 -26.41
CA ALA A 2 36.14 11.00 -25.00
C ALA A 2 36.23 9.46 -24.87
N GLN A 3 37.06 8.98 -23.95
CA GLN A 3 37.44 7.57 -23.83
C GLN A 3 36.27 6.61 -23.51
N GLY A 4 35.08 7.14 -23.18
CA GLY A 4 33.87 6.37 -22.88
C GLY A 4 33.02 5.95 -24.09
N ASP A 5 33.22 6.58 -25.25
CA ASP A 5 32.34 6.35 -26.42
C ASP A 5 32.61 5.01 -27.12
N ARG A 6 33.85 4.50 -26.99
CA ARG A 6 34.28 3.24 -27.63
C ARG A 6 33.61 2.00 -27.04
N PHE A 7 33.15 2.08 -25.79
CA PHE A 7 32.52 0.97 -25.09
C PHE A 7 30.99 1.04 -25.17
N LYS A 8 30.43 2.13 -25.71
CA LYS A 8 28.99 2.36 -25.82
C LYS A 8 28.41 1.62 -27.03
N THR A 9 28.58 0.30 -27.04
CA THR A 9 27.94 -0.60 -28.01
C THR A 9 26.55 -0.99 -27.51
N PRO A 10 25.61 -1.33 -28.40
CA PRO A 10 24.27 -1.77 -27.98
C PRO A 10 24.29 -2.93 -26.97
N GLU A 11 25.16 -3.91 -27.21
CA GLU A 11 25.34 -5.08 -26.33
C GLU A 11 25.82 -4.69 -24.93
N ASN A 12 26.79 -3.77 -24.83
CA ASN A 12 27.29 -3.31 -23.54
C ASN A 12 26.27 -2.46 -22.79
N ILE A 13 25.47 -1.66 -23.50
CA ILE A 13 24.36 -0.90 -22.89
C ILE A 13 23.31 -1.86 -22.36
N GLU A 14 22.93 -2.88 -23.13
CA GLU A 14 21.98 -3.90 -22.70
C GLU A 14 22.46 -4.63 -21.44
N ARG A 15 23.74 -5.03 -21.43
CA ARG A 15 24.37 -5.70 -20.29
C ARG A 15 24.45 -4.78 -19.07
N PHE A 16 24.80 -3.51 -19.28
CA PHE A 16 24.79 -2.48 -18.24
C PHE A 16 23.41 -2.31 -17.60
N VAL A 17 22.39 -2.08 -18.42
CA VAL A 17 21.00 -1.90 -17.97
C VAL A 17 20.53 -3.12 -17.19
N THR A 18 20.80 -4.32 -17.70
CA THR A 18 20.41 -5.58 -17.06
C THR A 18 21.05 -5.74 -15.69
N MET A 19 22.36 -5.52 -15.57
CA MET A 19 23.04 -5.63 -14.27
C MET A 19 22.60 -4.56 -13.27
N VAL A 20 22.31 -3.35 -13.73
CA VAL A 20 21.75 -2.28 -12.88
C VAL A 20 20.37 -2.68 -12.36
N LEU A 21 19.52 -3.30 -13.19
CA LEU A 21 18.19 -3.77 -12.76
C LEU A 21 18.27 -4.95 -11.78
N LEU A 22 19.27 -5.81 -11.93
CA LEU A 22 19.54 -6.91 -11.00
C LEU A 22 20.11 -6.44 -9.65
N GLY A 23 20.49 -5.16 -9.53
CA GLY A 23 21.06 -4.60 -8.30
C GLY A 23 22.52 -4.99 -8.08
N CYS A 24 23.26 -5.32 -9.13
CA CYS A 24 24.69 -5.62 -9.02
C CYS A 24 25.49 -4.40 -8.53
N ASP A 25 26.57 -4.65 -7.80
CA ASP A 25 27.45 -3.59 -7.32
C ASP A 25 28.15 -2.89 -8.48
N ARG A 26 28.41 -1.58 -8.31
CA ARG A 26 29.09 -0.76 -9.32
C ARG A 26 30.40 -1.40 -9.79
N VAL A 27 31.20 -1.92 -8.85
CA VAL A 27 32.53 -2.49 -9.16
C VAL A 27 32.39 -3.71 -10.07
N ASP A 28 31.39 -4.55 -9.84
CA ASP A 28 31.12 -5.73 -10.66
C ASP A 28 30.69 -5.33 -12.07
N ILE A 29 29.78 -4.34 -12.18
CA ILE A 29 29.35 -3.79 -13.48
C ILE A 29 30.54 -3.21 -14.25
N GLN A 30 31.43 -2.50 -13.57
CA GLN A 30 32.62 -1.91 -14.18
C GLN A 30 33.58 -2.98 -14.70
N ASN A 31 33.81 -4.04 -13.93
CA ASN A 31 34.72 -5.13 -14.29
C ASN A 31 34.15 -5.97 -15.43
N GLU A 32 32.86 -6.28 -15.40
CA GLU A 32 32.17 -7.08 -16.41
C GLU A 32 32.19 -6.41 -17.79
N ILE A 33 31.94 -5.09 -17.84
CA ILE A 33 31.85 -4.33 -19.10
C ILE A 33 33.21 -3.75 -19.49
N GLY A 34 34.19 -3.72 -18.58
CA GLY A 34 35.51 -3.15 -18.81
C GLY A 34 35.52 -1.62 -18.82
N ILE A 35 34.59 -0.96 -18.09
CA ILE A 35 34.46 0.50 -18.07
C ILE A 35 35.08 1.15 -16.83
N LYS A 36 35.64 2.34 -17.03
CA LYS A 36 36.16 3.17 -15.94
C LYS A 36 35.02 3.78 -15.12
N ARG A 37 35.32 4.14 -13.86
CA ARG A 37 34.35 4.74 -12.92
C ARG A 37 33.70 6.01 -13.46
N ALA A 38 34.47 6.85 -14.16
CA ALA A 38 33.94 8.06 -14.79
C ALA A 38 32.88 7.71 -15.84
N THR A 39 33.13 6.70 -16.68
CA THR A 39 32.21 6.24 -17.72
C THR A 39 30.92 5.68 -17.12
N TYR A 40 31.00 4.93 -16.01
CA TYR A 40 29.82 4.45 -15.29
C TYR A 40 28.85 5.59 -14.94
N TYR A 41 29.35 6.68 -14.34
CA TYR A 41 28.49 7.80 -13.98
C TYR A 41 28.01 8.60 -15.18
N VAL A 42 28.77 8.64 -16.27
CA VAL A 42 28.28 9.23 -17.53
C VAL A 42 27.09 8.43 -18.06
N TRP A 43 27.17 7.09 -18.06
CA TRP A 43 26.10 6.22 -18.54
C TRP A 43 24.87 6.25 -17.64
N MET A 44 25.06 6.33 -16.32
CA MET A 44 23.96 6.52 -15.36
C MET A 44 23.19 7.83 -15.55
N ASN A 45 23.81 8.84 -16.15
CA ASN A 45 23.21 10.13 -16.43
C ASN A 45 22.82 10.30 -17.91
N ASP A 46 22.99 9.26 -18.72
CA ASP A 46 22.66 9.31 -20.14
C ASP A 46 21.14 9.18 -20.32
N PRO A 47 20.47 10.16 -20.96
CA PRO A 47 19.02 10.14 -21.10
C PRO A 47 18.46 8.90 -21.79
N ILE A 48 19.22 8.31 -22.72
CA ILE A 48 18.80 7.11 -23.47
C ILE A 48 18.81 5.90 -22.54
N ILE A 49 19.87 5.77 -21.73
CA ILE A 49 20.02 4.65 -20.79
C ILE A 49 19.01 4.78 -19.64
N ILE A 50 18.76 6.00 -19.17
CA ILE A 50 17.73 6.27 -18.14
C ILE A 50 16.34 5.88 -18.67
N ALA A 51 15.98 6.30 -19.88
CA ALA A 51 14.69 5.96 -20.48
C ALA A 51 14.49 4.44 -20.61
N GLU A 52 15.54 3.72 -21.02
CA GLU A 52 15.52 2.25 -21.09
C GLU A 52 15.36 1.61 -19.71
N LEU A 53 16.09 2.09 -18.69
CA LEU A 53 15.96 1.61 -17.32
C LEU A 53 14.54 1.80 -16.78
N ASP A 54 13.95 2.97 -17.00
CA ASP A 54 12.61 3.28 -16.53
C ASP A 54 11.55 2.46 -17.28
N SER A 55 11.71 2.25 -18.60
CA SER A 55 10.84 1.37 -19.38
C SER A 55 10.86 -0.06 -18.83
N ARG A 56 12.05 -0.64 -18.62
CA ARG A 56 12.17 -2.00 -18.09
C ARG A 56 11.67 -2.13 -16.65
N ARG A 57 11.84 -1.10 -15.81
CA ARG A 57 11.25 -1.06 -14.47
C ARG A 57 9.72 -1.06 -14.52
N ALA A 58 9.14 -0.31 -15.44
CA ALA A 58 7.69 -0.30 -15.66
C ALA A 58 7.20 -1.67 -16.12
N GLU A 59 7.89 -2.30 -17.07
CA GLU A 59 7.56 -3.66 -17.54
C GLU A 59 7.64 -4.70 -16.42
N ILE A 60 8.70 -4.70 -15.60
CA ILE A 60 8.83 -5.61 -14.45
C ILE A 60 7.66 -5.41 -13.48
N LYS A 61 7.26 -4.16 -13.23
CA LYS A 61 6.12 -3.83 -12.37
C LYS A 61 4.81 -4.36 -12.97
N ASP A 62 4.61 -4.17 -14.27
CA ASP A 62 3.40 -4.61 -14.98
C ASP A 62 3.32 -6.14 -15.03
N GLN A 63 4.44 -6.82 -15.27
CA GLN A 63 4.55 -8.28 -15.19
C GLN A 63 4.24 -8.79 -13.78
N GLY A 64 4.80 -8.14 -12.75
CA GLY A 64 4.50 -8.44 -11.35
C GLY A 64 3.02 -8.26 -11.05
N LEU A 65 2.41 -7.18 -11.52
CA LEU A 65 0.98 -6.92 -11.36
C LEU A 65 0.12 -7.96 -12.09
N ALA A 66 0.49 -8.32 -13.33
CA ALA A 66 -0.19 -9.36 -14.09
C ALA A 66 -0.12 -10.72 -13.39
N PHE A 67 1.04 -11.07 -12.83
CA PHE A 67 1.23 -12.28 -12.04
C PHE A 67 0.34 -12.31 -10.79
N ILE A 68 0.25 -11.18 -10.07
CA ILE A 68 -0.63 -11.03 -8.90
C ILE A 68 -2.11 -11.14 -9.33
N LYS A 69 -2.51 -10.44 -10.40
CA LYS A 69 -3.87 -10.50 -10.96
C LYS A 69 -4.27 -11.92 -11.37
N GLY A 70 -3.37 -12.67 -12.01
CA GLY A 70 -3.61 -14.07 -12.36
C GLY A 70 -3.87 -14.98 -11.16
N ARG A 71 -3.41 -14.58 -9.96
CA ARG A 71 -3.62 -15.28 -8.69
C ARG A 71 -4.76 -14.69 -7.85
N TYR A 72 -5.46 -13.67 -8.35
CA TYR A 72 -6.50 -12.95 -7.60
C TYR A 72 -7.57 -13.87 -7.01
N LYS A 73 -8.07 -14.84 -7.80
CA LYS A 73 -9.03 -15.85 -7.34
C LYS A 73 -8.52 -16.63 -6.11
N ARG A 74 -7.24 -17.03 -6.12
CA ARG A 74 -6.63 -17.76 -5.00
C ARG A 74 -6.53 -16.88 -3.74
N TYR A 75 -6.27 -15.58 -3.89
CA TYR A 75 -6.29 -14.66 -2.77
C TYR A 75 -7.70 -14.53 -2.18
N LEU A 76 -8.74 -14.41 -3.02
CA LEU A 76 -10.15 -14.41 -2.58
C LEU A 76 -10.55 -15.72 -1.87
N GLU A 77 -10.15 -16.87 -2.39
CA GLU A 77 -10.41 -18.17 -1.75
C GLU A 77 -9.71 -18.31 -0.39
N ASN A 78 -8.50 -17.76 -0.25
CA ASN A 78 -7.81 -17.73 1.04
C ASN A 78 -8.53 -16.80 2.03
N ILE A 79 -9.01 -15.65 1.56
CA ILE A 79 -9.83 -14.72 2.37
C ILE A 79 -11.06 -15.43 2.90
N ASP A 80 -11.83 -16.07 2.03
CA ASP A 80 -13.06 -16.75 2.38
C ASP A 80 -12.81 -17.86 3.41
N LYS A 81 -11.78 -18.69 3.21
CA LYS A 81 -11.35 -19.71 4.19
C LYS A 81 -10.99 -19.10 5.54
N LEU A 82 -10.28 -17.98 5.53
CA LEU A 82 -9.90 -17.25 6.74
C LEU A 82 -11.08 -16.50 7.35
N CYS A 83 -12.17 -16.21 6.65
CA CYS A 83 -13.37 -15.67 7.28
C CYS A 83 -14.20 -16.78 7.95
N ASN A 84 -14.13 -18.01 7.43
CA ASN A 84 -15.05 -19.09 7.80
C ASN A 84 -14.53 -20.07 8.89
N ASP A 85 -13.25 -20.06 9.21
CA ASP A 85 -12.67 -20.89 10.28
C ASP A 85 -12.64 -20.06 11.63
N THR A 86 -12.48 -20.64 12.82
CA THR A 86 -12.89 -20.01 14.11
C THR A 86 -11.76 -19.57 15.06
N THR A 87 -10.50 -19.60 14.65
CA THR A 87 -9.32 -19.25 15.48
C THR A 87 -8.75 -17.87 15.12
N ASP A 88 -8.59 -16.94 16.08
CA ASP A 88 -8.28 -15.49 15.90
C ASP A 88 -7.45 -15.09 14.66
N ARG A 89 -8.02 -14.25 13.77
CA ARG A 89 -7.52 -13.95 12.42
C ARG A 89 -7.38 -12.48 12.06
N ARG A 90 -7.29 -11.61 13.04
CA ARG A 90 -7.14 -10.16 12.78
C ARG A 90 -6.00 -9.84 11.80
N THR A 91 -4.85 -10.50 11.96
CA THR A 91 -3.68 -10.32 11.07
C THR A 91 -3.94 -10.84 9.64
N CYS A 92 -4.70 -11.92 9.51
CA CYS A 92 -5.04 -12.50 8.20
C CYS A 92 -6.06 -11.65 7.45
N LEU A 93 -7.07 -11.14 8.15
CA LEU A 93 -8.03 -10.20 7.58
C LEU A 93 -7.32 -8.92 7.09
N ALA A 94 -6.41 -8.36 7.89
CA ALA A 94 -5.66 -7.16 7.52
C ALA A 94 -4.76 -7.37 6.29
N ALA A 95 -4.02 -8.48 6.22
CA ALA A 95 -3.17 -8.80 5.06
C ALA A 95 -3.97 -8.94 3.76
N ASN A 96 -5.17 -9.49 3.87
CA ASN A 96 -6.08 -9.70 2.75
C ASN A 96 -6.77 -8.42 2.28
N GLN A 97 -7.26 -7.60 3.21
CA GLN A 97 -7.80 -6.27 2.91
C GLN A 97 -6.76 -5.41 2.19
N PHE A 98 -5.50 -5.44 2.64
CA PHE A 98 -4.39 -4.74 1.99
C PHE A 98 -4.18 -5.17 0.52
N MET A 99 -4.31 -6.46 0.20
CA MET A 99 -4.17 -6.95 -1.17
C MET A 99 -5.32 -6.49 -2.06
N VAL A 100 -6.56 -6.51 -1.56
CA VAL A 100 -7.74 -6.01 -2.29
C VAL A 100 -7.63 -4.50 -2.54
N GLU A 101 -7.26 -3.71 -1.53
CA GLU A 101 -7.02 -2.26 -1.67
C GLU A 101 -5.94 -1.92 -2.71
N LYS A 102 -4.96 -2.81 -2.91
CA LYS A 102 -3.93 -2.65 -3.95
C LYS A 102 -4.43 -2.96 -5.36
N MET A 103 -5.48 -3.77 -5.51
CA MET A 103 -6.05 -4.12 -6.83
C MET A 103 -7.16 -3.17 -7.26
N ASP A 104 -8.09 -2.86 -6.35
CA ASP A 104 -9.25 -2.01 -6.64
C ASP A 104 -8.96 -0.52 -6.39
N GLY A 105 -7.80 -0.20 -5.80
CA GLY A 105 -7.51 1.10 -5.25
C GLY A 105 -8.12 1.24 -3.85
N LYS A 106 -7.46 2.04 -3.00
CA LYS A 106 -7.99 2.29 -1.67
C LYS A 106 -9.23 3.15 -1.81
N ASN A 107 -10.39 2.63 -1.39
CA ASN A 107 -11.62 3.39 -1.37
C ASN A 107 -11.50 4.46 -0.27
N THR A 108 -10.94 5.62 -0.63
CA THR A 108 -10.68 6.75 0.27
C THR A 108 -11.93 7.62 0.42
N ALA A 109 -13.11 7.00 0.40
CA ALA A 109 -14.34 7.66 0.78
C ALA A 109 -14.21 8.08 2.25
N LYS A 110 -13.69 9.28 2.45
CA LYS A 110 -13.66 9.96 3.74
C LYS A 110 -15.12 10.29 4.03
N LEU A 111 -15.80 9.41 4.76
CA LEU A 111 -17.01 9.78 5.46
C LEU A 111 -16.59 10.80 6.53
N GLU A 112 -16.59 12.07 6.13
CA GLU A 112 -16.60 13.16 7.10
C GLU A 112 -17.97 13.10 7.78
N VAL A 113 -18.07 12.30 8.83
CA VAL A 113 -19.09 12.52 9.84
C VAL A 113 -18.61 13.75 10.61
N SER A 114 -18.97 14.93 10.10
CA SER A 114 -18.99 16.12 10.92
C SER A 114 -20.05 15.87 12.00
N ASP A 115 -19.60 15.49 13.20
CA ASP A 115 -20.37 15.70 14.42
C ASP A 115 -20.51 17.23 14.58
N ASN A 116 -21.47 17.82 13.86
CA ASN A 116 -22.05 19.08 14.30
C ASN A 116 -22.87 18.74 15.53
N LYS A 117 -22.18 18.62 16.68
CA LYS A 117 -22.81 18.81 17.98
C LYS A 117 -23.24 20.26 18.03
N GLU A 118 -24.41 20.54 17.45
CA GLU A 118 -25.19 21.69 17.85
C GLU A 118 -25.54 21.48 19.32
N ASP A 119 -24.94 22.34 20.13
CA ASP A 119 -25.16 22.52 21.55
C ASP A 119 -26.65 22.73 21.80
N THR A 120 -27.39 21.63 22.01
CA THR A 120 -28.82 21.68 22.29
C THR A 120 -29.08 20.82 23.52
N ASN A 121 -29.09 21.51 24.66
CA ASN A 121 -29.57 21.10 25.97
C ASN A 121 -29.17 19.69 26.43
N GLN A 122 -28.11 19.65 27.25
CA GLN A 122 -27.94 18.61 28.26
C GLN A 122 -29.22 18.53 29.12
N VAL A 123 -30.13 17.63 28.77
CA VAL A 123 -31.17 17.18 29.68
C VAL A 123 -30.48 16.16 30.58
N ASP A 124 -30.24 16.54 31.83
CA ASP A 124 -29.66 15.63 32.81
C ASP A 124 -30.68 14.53 33.11
N VAL A 125 -30.48 13.37 32.48
CA VAL A 125 -31.41 12.23 32.54
C VAL A 125 -31.53 11.70 33.97
N LEU A 126 -30.51 11.90 34.81
CA LEU A 126 -30.55 11.48 36.22
C LEU A 126 -31.56 12.30 37.04
N GLU A 127 -31.66 13.61 36.82
CA GLU A 127 -32.56 14.49 37.59
C GLU A 127 -34.06 14.22 37.28
N ASN A 128 -34.35 13.70 36.08
CA ASN A 128 -35.70 13.30 35.68
C ASN A 128 -36.09 11.92 36.20
N ILE A 129 -35.12 11.02 36.42
CA ILE A 129 -35.38 9.69 36.99
C ILE A 129 -35.74 9.82 38.47
N ASP A 130 -35.03 10.68 39.22
CA ASP A 130 -35.29 10.88 40.65
C ASP A 130 -36.69 11.47 40.91
N LYS A 131 -37.14 12.42 40.08
CA LYS A 131 -38.52 12.96 40.17
C LYS A 131 -39.59 11.92 39.87
N PHE A 132 -39.36 11.04 38.89
CA PHE A 132 -40.31 9.99 38.54
C PHE A 132 -40.47 8.96 39.67
N MET A 133 -39.39 8.67 40.41
CA MET A 133 -39.41 7.76 41.55
C MET A 133 -40.11 8.36 42.78
N GLU A 134 -39.93 9.66 43.06
CA GLU A 134 -40.62 10.34 44.18
C GLU A 134 -42.14 10.48 43.96
N GLU A 135 -42.59 10.65 42.72
CA GLU A 135 -44.02 10.74 42.37
C GLU A 135 -44.75 9.39 42.49
N GLU A 136 -44.10 8.28 42.13
CA GLU A 136 -44.62 6.91 42.32
C GLU A 136 -44.74 6.56 43.81
N GLU A 137 -43.73 6.89 44.63
CA GLU A 137 -43.78 6.64 46.09
C GLU A 137 -44.85 7.47 46.80
N SER A 138 -45.07 8.72 46.37
CA SER A 138 -46.17 9.56 46.89
C SER A 138 -47.55 9.01 46.51
N SER A 139 -47.68 8.46 45.29
CA SER A 139 -48.93 7.86 44.81
C SER A 139 -49.28 6.56 45.55
N LEU A 140 -48.29 5.77 45.96
CA LEU A 140 -48.46 4.55 46.74
C LEU A 140 -48.85 4.78 48.21
N ARG A 141 -48.56 5.96 48.78
CA ARG A 141 -48.97 6.32 50.15
C ARG A 141 -50.42 6.79 50.29
N ILE A 142 -51.07 7.19 49.19
CA ILE A 142 -52.45 7.70 49.21
C ILE A 142 -53.49 6.56 49.17
N VAL A 143 -53.07 5.32 48.85
CA VAL A 143 -53.97 4.15 48.69
C VAL A 143 -53.84 3.12 49.84
N ARG A 144 -53.46 3.55 51.06
CA ARG A 144 -53.49 2.71 52.26
C ARG A 144 -54.35 3.31 53.36
#